data_AF-A0AB36FLC5-F1
#
_entry.id   AF-A0AB36FLC5-F1
#
_cell.length_a   1.000
_cell.length_b   1.000
_cell.length_c   1.000
_cell.angle_alpha   90.00
_cell.angle_beta   90.00
_cell.angle_gamma   90.00
#
_symmetry.space_group_name_H-M   'P 1'
#
loop_
_entity.id
_entity.type
_entity.pdbx_description
1 polymer ?
#
loop_
_entity_poly.entity_id
_entity_poly.type
_entity_poly.pdbx_seq_one_letter_code
_entity_poly.pdbx_strand_id
1 'polypeptide(L)'
;MALYMGAGMAIIMLAFMLGMYSNKKLNTAIFIIAALTFALCIYLVRSQSTISDTAYTKAMIPHHSIAILTSERSNLEDVRVRELANGIIKAQRKEIKEMEWLIEDINKNGKVTTQEQAEQRPIPQFEGKLNKGKENE
;
A
#
# COMPACT_ATOMS: atom_id res chain seq x y z
N MET A 1 -0.12 10.26 -0.68
CA MET A 1 -1.31 10.91 -1.28
C MET A 1 -1.51 12.36 -0.84
N ALA A 2 -1.41 12.68 0.45
CA ALA A 2 -1.70 14.02 0.97
C ALA A 2 -0.98 15.19 0.27
N LEU A 3 0.29 15.03 -0.12
CA LEU A 3 1.08 16.13 -0.70
C LEU A 3 0.57 16.61 -2.06
N TYR A 4 0.38 15.72 -3.04
CA TYR A 4 -0.15 16.16 -4.34
C TYR A 4 -1.62 16.57 -4.24
N MET A 5 -2.41 15.95 -3.36
CA MET A 5 -3.79 16.38 -3.14
C MET A 5 -3.83 17.80 -2.57
N GLY A 6 -3.04 18.08 -1.54
CA GLY A 6 -2.91 19.40 -0.94
C GLY A 6 -2.38 20.44 -1.93
N ALA A 7 -1.38 20.10 -2.75
CA ALA A 7 -0.87 20.97 -3.80
C ALA A 7 -1.95 21.30 -4.85
N GLY A 8 -2.73 20.30 -5.29
CA GLY A 8 -3.86 20.50 -6.20
C GLY A 8 -4.95 21.39 -5.59
N MET A 9 -5.28 21.17 -4.32
CA MET A 9 -6.24 22.01 -3.59
C MET A 9 -5.76 23.45 -3.46
N ALA A 10 -4.48 23.68 -3.16
CA ALA A 10 -3.92 25.02 -3.06
C ALA A 10 -4.05 25.81 -4.38
N ILE A 11 -3.80 25.16 -5.52
CA ILE A 11 -3.99 25.75 -6.86
C ILE A 11 -5.45 26.14 -7.06
N ILE A 12 -6.38 25.22 -6.81
CA ILE A 12 -7.82 25.45 -7.03
C ILE A 12 -8.32 26.58 -6.11
N MET A 13 -8.06 26.49 -4.80
CA MET A 13 -8.53 27.47 -3.82
C MET A 13 -8.00 28.87 -4.11
N LEU A 14 -6.69 28.99 -4.40
CA LEU A 14 -6.11 30.28 -4.72
C LEU A 14 -6.70 30.86 -6.00
N ALA A 15 -7.03 30.04 -7.01
CA ALA A 15 -7.67 30.49 -8.25
C ALA A 15 -9.05 31.13 -7.99
N PHE A 16 -9.86 30.54 -7.12
CA PHE A 16 -11.17 31.09 -6.73
C PHE A 16 -11.08 32.35 -5.87
N MET A 17 -10.00 32.51 -5.11
CA MET A 17 -9.83 33.59 -4.13
C MET A 17 -8.93 34.74 -4.65
N LEU A 18 -8.56 34.73 -5.93
CA LEU A 18 -7.66 35.73 -6.54
C LEU A 18 -8.08 37.18 -6.29
N GLY A 19 -9.39 37.46 -6.28
CA GLY A 19 -9.94 38.81 -6.04
C GLY A 19 -9.77 39.32 -4.61
N MET A 20 -9.54 38.44 -3.63
CA MET A 20 -9.38 38.79 -2.22
C MET A 20 -7.91 39.04 -1.83
N TYR A 21 -6.96 38.47 -2.58
CA TYR A 21 -5.53 38.56 -2.27
C TYR A 21 -4.82 39.58 -3.15
N SER A 22 -4.52 40.76 -2.60
CA SER A 22 -3.97 41.89 -3.37
C SER A 22 -2.51 41.71 -3.83
N ASN A 23 -1.71 40.88 -3.14
CA ASN A 23 -0.29 40.72 -3.45
C ASN A 23 -0.07 39.71 -4.59
N LYS A 24 -0.08 40.20 -5.83
CA LYS A 24 0.12 39.37 -7.03
C LYS A 24 1.43 38.58 -7.03
N LYS A 25 2.53 39.13 -6.49
CA LYS A 25 3.83 38.44 -6.45
C LYS A 25 3.76 37.19 -5.57
N LEU A 26 3.15 37.32 -4.39
CA LEU A 26 2.99 36.20 -3.47
C LEU A 26 2.05 35.13 -4.04
N ASN A 27 0.93 35.55 -4.63
CA ASN A 27 -0.02 34.62 -5.26
C ASN A 27 0.65 33.81 -6.38
N THR A 28 1.40 34.47 -7.27
CA THR A 28 2.14 33.80 -8.34
C THR A 28 3.19 32.84 -7.78
N ALA A 29 3.92 33.23 -6.74
CA ALA A 29 4.89 32.35 -6.09
C ALA A 29 4.23 31.08 -5.53
N ILE A 30 3.09 31.21 -4.84
CA ILE A 30 2.33 30.07 -4.31
C ILE A 30 1.87 29.15 -5.45
N PHE A 31 1.36 29.70 -6.56
CA PHE A 31 0.96 28.90 -7.71
C PHE A 31 2.11 28.10 -8.31
N ILE A 32 3.27 28.73 -8.52
CA ILE A 32 4.44 28.06 -9.10
C ILE A 32 4.91 26.95 -8.19
N ILE A 33 5.05 27.22 -6.89
CA ILE A 33 5.48 26.22 -5.91
C ILE A 33 4.49 25.05 -5.88
N ALA A 34 3.19 25.33 -5.80
CA ALA A 34 2.17 24.30 -5.77
C ALA A 34 2.16 23.46 -7.06
N ALA A 35 2.28 24.08 -8.23
CA ALA A 35 2.34 23.39 -9.52
C ALA A 35 3.58 22.48 -9.63
N LEU A 36 4.75 22.97 -9.22
CA LEU A 36 5.98 22.19 -9.19
C LEU A 36 5.89 21.02 -8.22
N THR A 37 5.41 21.24 -6.99
CA THR A 37 5.18 20.19 -6.01
C THR A 37 4.18 19.16 -6.53
N PHE A 38 3.08 19.59 -7.14
CA PHE A 38 2.08 18.72 -7.72
C PHE A 38 2.67 17.82 -8.81
N ALA A 39 3.37 18.40 -9.79
CA ALA A 39 3.99 17.67 -10.88
C ALA A 39 5.05 16.67 -10.39
N LEU A 40 5.91 17.09 -9.46
CA LEU A 40 6.94 16.23 -8.87
C LEU A 40 6.31 15.07 -8.10
N CYS A 41 5.34 15.34 -7.22
CA CYS A 41 4.69 14.29 -6.46
C CYS A 41 3.91 13.32 -7.35
N ILE A 42 3.26 13.80 -8.42
CA ILE A 42 2.62 12.93 -9.43
C ILE A 42 3.66 12.05 -10.12
N TYR A 43 4.79 12.62 -10.52
CA TYR A 43 5.85 11.85 -11.15
C TYR A 43 6.34 10.73 -10.22
N LEU A 44 6.65 11.05 -8.96
CA LEU A 44 7.14 10.07 -7.98
C LEU A 44 6.13 8.95 -7.68
N VAL A 45 4.85 9.30 -7.47
CA VAL A 45 3.81 8.28 -7.20
C VAL A 45 3.51 7.43 -8.44
N ARG A 46 3.79 7.92 -9.65
CA ARG A 46 3.63 7.13 -10.88
C ARG A 46 4.84 6.28 -11.20
N SER A 47 6.05 6.74 -10.88
CA SER A 47 7.27 5.98 -11.16
C SER A 47 7.45 4.80 -10.22
N GLN A 48 7.05 4.94 -8.95
CA GLN A 48 7.27 3.96 -7.88
C GLN A 48 8.75 3.52 -7.71
N SER A 49 9.68 4.25 -8.32
CA SER A 49 11.10 3.88 -8.45
C SER A 49 11.89 3.96 -7.13
N THR A 50 11.30 4.55 -6.10
CA THR A 50 11.91 4.71 -4.77
C THR A 50 11.42 3.67 -3.77
N ILE A 51 10.53 2.75 -4.17
CA ILE A 51 10.04 1.69 -3.29
C ILE A 51 11.04 0.52 -3.28
N SER A 52 11.55 0.18 -2.10
CA SER A 52 12.40 -1.01 -1.90
C SER A 52 11.57 -2.26 -1.62
N ASP A 53 12.17 -3.45 -1.82
CA ASP A 53 11.53 -4.74 -1.55
C ASP A 53 10.97 -4.81 -0.11
N THR A 54 11.75 -4.38 0.87
CA THR A 54 11.34 -4.33 2.28
C THR A 54 10.25 -3.29 2.54
N ALA A 55 10.28 -2.14 1.85
CA ALA A 55 9.23 -1.13 1.98
C ALA A 55 7.91 -1.64 1.38
N TYR A 56 7.98 -2.34 0.25
CA TYR A 56 6.84 -2.97 -0.40
C TYR A 56 6.18 -4.01 0.53
N THR A 57 6.94 -4.97 1.04
CA THR A 57 6.39 -6.03 1.91
C THR A 57 5.85 -5.47 3.23
N LYS A 58 6.54 -4.52 3.86
CA LYS A 58 6.03 -3.82 5.06
C LYS A 58 4.73 -3.07 4.80
N ALA A 59 4.54 -2.50 3.61
CA ALA A 59 3.30 -1.81 3.25
C ALA A 59 2.17 -2.79 2.89
N MET A 60 2.50 -3.97 2.37
CA MET A 60 1.50 -4.99 2.00
C MET A 60 0.96 -5.76 3.19
N ILE A 61 1.73 -6.02 4.24
CA ILE A 61 1.23 -6.68 5.47
C ILE A 61 -0.06 -6.01 6.03
N PRO A 62 -0.10 -4.68 6.28
CA PRO A 62 -1.33 -4.03 6.74
C PRO A 62 -2.41 -3.96 5.66
N HIS A 63 -2.06 -3.84 4.37
CA HIS A 63 -3.04 -3.88 3.28
C HIS A 63 -3.79 -5.22 3.26
N HIS A 64 -3.06 -6.32 3.36
CA HIS A 64 -3.62 -7.68 3.48
C HIS A 64 -4.44 -7.87 4.75
N SER A 65 -3.97 -7.31 5.87
CA SER A 65 -4.69 -7.37 7.14
C SER A 65 -6.07 -6.71 7.07
N ILE A 66 -6.25 -5.67 6.26
CA ILE A 66 -7.58 -5.05 6.04
C ILE A 66 -8.52 -6.01 5.31
N ALA A 67 -8.02 -6.76 4.32
CA ALA A 67 -8.82 -7.75 3.59
C ALA A 67 -9.26 -8.90 4.51
N ILE A 68 -8.35 -9.37 5.37
CA ILE A 68 -8.67 -10.36 6.42
C ILE A 68 -9.75 -9.80 7.36
N LEU A 69 -9.53 -8.60 7.91
CA LEU A 69 -10.47 -7.96 8.83
C LEU A 69 -11.87 -7.80 8.23
N THR A 70 -11.94 -7.35 6.99
CA THR A 70 -13.19 -7.16 6.25
C THR A 70 -13.90 -8.49 6.02
N SER A 71 -13.15 -9.52 5.61
CA SER A 71 -13.68 -10.88 5.40
C SER A 71 -14.16 -11.54 6.71
N GLU A 72 -13.48 -11.26 7.82
CA GLU A 72 -13.85 -11.78 9.13
C GLU A 72 -15.13 -11.14 9.67
N ARG A 73 -15.30 -9.82 9.49
CA ARG A 73 -16.37 -9.03 10.10
C ARG A 73 -17.62 -8.84 9.23
N SER A 74 -17.56 -9.19 7.95
CA SER A 74 -18.72 -9.05 7.06
C SER A 74 -19.79 -10.09 7.39
N ASN A 75 -21.05 -9.64 7.45
CA ASN A 75 -22.22 -10.53 7.59
C ASN A 75 -22.64 -11.04 6.21
N LEU A 76 -21.97 -12.08 5.73
CA LEU A 76 -22.18 -12.66 4.40
C LEU A 76 -23.20 -13.80 4.49
N GLU A 77 -24.27 -13.74 3.68
CA GLU A 77 -25.32 -14.77 3.68
C GLU A 77 -25.15 -15.80 2.56
N ASP A 78 -24.68 -15.38 1.37
CA ASP A 78 -24.42 -16.30 0.25
C ASP A 78 -23.20 -17.17 0.57
N VAL A 79 -23.42 -18.50 0.59
CA VAL A 79 -22.39 -19.50 0.90
C VAL A 79 -21.18 -19.40 -0.02
N ARG A 80 -21.37 -19.08 -1.30
CA ARG A 80 -20.26 -18.95 -2.27
C ARG A 80 -19.38 -17.74 -1.93
N VAL A 81 -19.99 -16.66 -1.46
CA VAL A 81 -19.26 -15.45 -1.05
C VAL A 81 -18.53 -15.68 0.28
N ARG A 82 -19.11 -16.48 1.19
CA ARG A 82 -18.43 -16.91 2.42
C ARG A 82 -17.22 -17.80 2.13
N GLU A 83 -17.36 -18.77 1.23
CA GLU A 83 -16.25 -19.61 0.78
C GLU A 83 -15.13 -18.78 0.15
N LEU A 84 -15.48 -17.80 -0.68
CA LEU A 84 -14.52 -16.84 -1.24
C LEU A 84 -13.81 -16.05 -0.12
N ALA A 85 -14.56 -15.52 0.85
CA ALA A 85 -13.99 -14.78 1.97
C ALA A 85 -13.04 -15.65 2.82
N ASN A 86 -13.39 -16.91 3.06
CA ASN A 86 -12.53 -17.88 3.73
C ASN A 86 -11.25 -18.17 2.92
N GLY A 87 -11.37 -18.29 1.60
CA GLY A 87 -10.23 -18.40 0.69
C GLY A 87 -9.29 -17.19 0.76
N ILE A 88 -9.86 -15.98 0.75
CA ILE A 88 -9.12 -14.72 0.90
C ILE A 88 -8.37 -14.71 2.24
N ILE A 89 -9.02 -15.05 3.35
CA ILE A 89 -8.37 -15.07 4.68
C ILE A 89 -7.16 -16.02 4.68
N LYS A 90 -7.32 -17.24 4.15
CA LYS A 90 -6.23 -18.23 4.10
C LYS A 90 -5.07 -17.75 3.23
N ALA A 91 -5.35 -17.24 2.03
CA ALA A 91 -4.32 -16.73 1.12
C ALA A 91 -3.56 -15.55 1.76
N GLN A 92 -4.28 -14.55 2.27
CA GLN A 92 -3.69 -13.34 2.82
C GLN A 92 -2.86 -13.62 4.07
N ARG A 93 -3.28 -14.55 4.94
CA ARG A 93 -2.49 -14.98 6.11
C ARG A 93 -1.22 -15.74 5.72
N LYS A 94 -1.28 -16.54 4.65
CA LYS A 94 -0.08 -17.20 4.10
C LYS A 94 0.90 -16.15 3.59
N GLU A 95 0.43 -15.23 2.76
CA GLU A 95 1.25 -14.17 2.15
C GLU A 95 1.87 -13.24 3.21
N ILE A 96 1.15 -12.93 4.31
CA ILE A 96 1.72 -12.18 5.44
C ILE A 96 2.94 -12.91 6.03
N LYS A 97 2.86 -14.22 6.26
CA LYS A 97 3.99 -15.00 6.79
C LYS A 97 5.18 -15.04 5.84
N GLU A 98 4.92 -15.17 4.54
CA GLU A 98 5.95 -15.10 3.51
C GLU A 98 6.64 -13.73 3.52
N MET A 99 5.87 -12.64 3.61
CA MET A 99 6.41 -11.28 3.68
C MET A 99 7.21 -11.03 4.96
N GLU A 100 6.73 -11.46 6.12
CA GLU A 100 7.45 -11.36 7.40
C GLU A 100 8.78 -12.11 7.33
N TRP A 101 8.77 -13.33 6.81
CA TRP A 101 9.97 -14.12 6.62
C TRP A 101 10.96 -13.47 5.64
N LEU A 102 10.48 -12.96 4.50
CA LEU A 102 11.32 -12.25 3.52
C LEU A 102 11.96 -10.99 4.11
N ILE A 103 11.23 -10.23 4.92
CA ILE A 103 11.78 -9.05 5.61
C ILE A 103 12.93 -9.48 6.52
N GLU A 104 12.73 -10.54 7.32
CA GLU A 104 13.75 -11.04 8.24
C GLU A 104 14.98 -11.60 7.51
N ASP A 105 14.76 -12.39 6.46
CA ASP A 105 15.81 -12.98 5.64
C ASP A 105 16.64 -11.91 4.93
N ILE A 106 16.00 -10.92 4.30
CA ILE A 106 16.71 -9.80 3.63
C ILE A 106 17.54 -9.00 4.64
N ASN A 107 17.01 -8.75 5.84
CA ASN A 107 17.73 -8.01 6.88
C ASN A 107 18.96 -8.77 7.41
N LYS A 108 18.88 -10.11 7.48
CA LYS A 108 19.97 -10.95 8.02
C LYS A 108 21.00 -11.34 6.95
N ASN A 109 20.53 -11.68 5.76
CA ASN A 109 21.30 -12.40 4.74
C ASN A 109 21.43 -11.62 3.41
N GLY A 110 20.95 -10.37 3.36
CA GLY A 110 20.98 -9.54 2.16
C GLY A 110 19.98 -9.97 1.10
N LYS A 111 19.96 -9.29 -0.06
CA LYS A 111 19.01 -9.57 -1.14
C LYS A 111 19.42 -10.77 -1.97
N VAL A 112 18.42 -11.53 -2.40
CA VAL A 112 18.53 -12.51 -3.50
C VAL A 112 18.23 -11.79 -4.80
N THR A 113 19.16 -11.79 -5.75
CA THR A 113 19.01 -11.09 -7.04
C THR A 113 19.20 -12.01 -8.25
N THR A 114 19.56 -13.28 -8.05
CA THR A 114 19.62 -14.29 -9.12
C THR A 114 18.75 -15.50 -8.77
N GLN A 115 18.34 -16.25 -9.81
CA GLN A 115 17.54 -17.46 -9.64
C GLN A 115 18.31 -18.55 -8.87
N GLU A 116 19.61 -18.67 -9.10
CA GLU A 116 20.46 -19.64 -8.40
C GLU A 116 20.52 -19.37 -6.89
N GLN A 117 20.60 -18.09 -6.50
CA GLN A 117 20.53 -17.69 -5.09
C GLN A 117 19.14 -18.00 -4.49
N ALA A 118 18.06 -17.85 -5.26
CA ALA A 118 16.71 -18.18 -4.82
C ALA A 118 16.52 -19.69 -4.61
N GLU A 119 17.12 -20.52 -5.45
CA GLU A 119 17.12 -21.98 -5.30
C GLU A 119 17.90 -22.43 -4.05
N GLN A 120 18.97 -21.73 -3.70
CA GLN A 120 19.77 -22.01 -2.50
C GLN A 120 19.08 -21.53 -1.21
N ARG A 121 18.16 -20.56 -1.32
CA ARG A 121 17.47 -19.95 -0.18
C ARG A 121 15.96 -19.83 -0.45
N PRO A 122 15.24 -20.96 -0.51
CA PRO A 122 13.83 -20.96 -0.86
C PRO A 122 12.97 -20.39 0.27
N ILE A 123 11.86 -19.76 -0.11
CA ILE A 123 10.83 -19.32 0.85
C ILE A 123 10.19 -20.59 1.47
N PRO A 124 10.11 -20.69 2.82
CA PRO A 124 9.43 -21.80 3.47
C PRO A 124 7.97 -21.91 3.06
N GLN A 125 7.42 -23.13 3.09
CA GLN A 125 6.00 -23.33 2.85
C GLN A 125 5.20 -22.86 4.07
N PHE A 126 4.40 -21.81 3.88
CA PHE A 126 3.48 -21.30 4.90
C PHE A 126 2.03 -21.65 4.59
N GLU A 127 1.24 -21.79 5.65
CA GLU A 127 -0.22 -21.99 5.56
C GLU A 127 -0.95 -20.89 6.32
N GLY A 128 -2.01 -20.37 5.70
CA GLY A 128 -3.00 -19.54 6.37
C GLY A 128 -4.15 -20.38 6.91
N LYS A 129 -4.60 -20.08 8.13
CA LYS A 129 -5.71 -20.77 8.79
C LYS A 129 -6.87 -19.80 9.02
N LEU A 130 -8.10 -20.31 9.15
CA LEU A 130 -9.23 -19.50 9.61
C LEU A 130 -9.14 -19.28 11.12
N ASN A 131 -9.98 -18.41 11.67
CA ASN A 131 -10.18 -18.35 13.12
C ASN A 131 -11.03 -19.55 13.57
N LYS A 132 -10.78 -20.05 14.78
CA LYS A 132 -11.42 -21.25 15.35
C LYS A 132 -12.97 -21.27 15.30
N GLY A 133 -13.63 -20.13 15.12
CA GLY A 133 -15.09 -20.04 14.96
C GLY A 133 -15.63 -20.23 13.53
N LYS A 134 -14.82 -20.02 12.49
CA LYS A 134 -15.23 -20.10 11.08
C LYS A 134 -14.82 -21.39 10.38
N GLU A 135 -14.18 -22.32 11.09
CA GLU A 135 -13.76 -23.61 10.51
C GLU A 135 -14.94 -24.58 10.30
N ASN A 136 -16.04 -24.38 11.05
CA ASN A 136 -17.22 -25.26 11.07
C ASN A 136 -18.50 -24.56 10.54
N GLU A 137 -18.34 -23.39 9.97
CA GLU A 137 -19.43 -22.48 9.57
C GLU A 137 -19.59 -22.52 8.05
#